data_AF-A0A814A4L6-F1
#
_entry.id   AF-A0A814A4L6-F1
#
_cell.length_a   1.000
_cell.length_b   1.000
_cell.length_c   1.000
_cell.angle_alpha   90.00
_cell.angle_beta   90.00
_cell.angle_gamma   90.00
#
_symmetry.space_group_name_H-M   'P 1'
#
loop_
_entity.id
_entity.type
_entity.pdbx_description
1 polymer ?
#
loop_
_entity_poly.entity_id
_entity_poly.type
_entity_poly.pdbx_seq_one_letter_code
_entity_poly.pdbx_strand_id
1 'polypeptide(L)'
;MTKIDLEKQKNLLNPLKNVTKPEIPKLDLNTKNDKSTKKKLKRSSSESKIRLKDPDYTDSILFKSKSSRQLDDVHLIKTFVKNQNQIRLYNSVPHQHMPPLHITNQDEVKEKFFNQKIPPILKFKADEQVLKNIVNKHSKTSYEHFFLAKNILDTVKSKYPNLVAYYEANFGERINSIQCVDLVGKYLYENKIAGDLSISFAPGLTCSGRITSYMQNKNDPSTRKFSIWINDGEENQFLRKDGIICLCDHEIGTHYYRSFNDGLQTWFNDRKKFGLRSLNSNELLQTEEGLAALHTLMSANLKYLFLPALLYYLACMADKMTFEQLYNHIEKYIEIPEERWKLVTRVKRGISDPYQIGSYSRDQSYFQGAVDILRNLDNVDFMTLMSGKICLDEIDTIKRTARFNSLKIPNFMKDLRSYKEKLRVIGIVNGIIEPKKNEKIKNGKLIVDQTAKSEELRKNYNKNNPQDSKELFNLNTKNLSLTSIEIKRYINKEIVSKTKNTVDNIPMVIDNNSSLCIII
;
A
#
# COMPACT_ATOMS: atom_id res chain seq x y z
N MET A 1 -50.67 -26.37 -35.53
CA MET A 1 -49.89 -27.60 -35.80
C MET A 1 -50.53 -28.73 -35.01
N THR A 2 -50.63 -29.86 -35.68
CA THR A 2 -51.46 -31.03 -35.42
C THR A 2 -51.01 -31.85 -34.22
N LYS A 3 -51.99 -32.56 -33.64
CA LYS A 3 -51.84 -33.62 -32.63
C LYS A 3 -50.76 -34.62 -33.06
N ILE A 4 -49.62 -34.62 -32.37
CA ILE A 4 -48.74 -35.74 -31.98
C ILE A 4 -47.69 -35.08 -31.09
N ASP A 5 -47.87 -35.21 -29.77
CA ASP A 5 -46.82 -35.14 -28.72
C ASP A 5 -47.45 -35.12 -27.31
N LEU A 6 -48.46 -35.99 -27.11
CA LEU A 6 -49.15 -36.15 -25.82
C LEU A 6 -48.83 -37.47 -25.11
N GLU A 7 -47.73 -38.14 -25.47
CA GLU A 7 -47.37 -39.46 -24.93
C GLU A 7 -46.06 -39.50 -24.11
N LYS A 8 -45.46 -38.36 -23.78
CA LYS A 8 -44.20 -38.32 -22.99
C LYS A 8 -44.25 -37.57 -21.67
N GLN A 9 -45.44 -37.32 -21.11
CA GLN A 9 -45.52 -36.59 -19.84
C GLN A 9 -46.61 -37.09 -18.89
N LYS A 10 -46.74 -38.41 -18.71
CA LYS A 10 -47.47 -39.01 -17.60
C LYS A 10 -46.98 -40.43 -17.33
N ASN A 11 -45.93 -40.54 -16.53
CA ASN A 11 -45.82 -41.59 -15.52
C ASN A 11 -44.93 -41.08 -14.39
N LEU A 12 -45.64 -40.54 -13.41
CA LEU A 12 -45.20 -40.28 -12.05
C LEU A 12 -44.95 -41.62 -11.31
N LEU A 13 -44.14 -41.51 -10.24
CA LEU A 13 -44.13 -42.32 -9.00
C LEU A 13 -43.19 -43.55 -8.93
N ASN A 14 -42.10 -43.33 -8.18
CA ASN A 14 -41.30 -44.25 -7.35
C ASN A 14 -42.16 -45.19 -6.44
N PRO A 15 -41.61 -46.20 -5.70
CA PRO A 15 -40.19 -46.49 -5.38
C PRO A 15 -39.76 -47.99 -5.34
N LEU A 16 -38.44 -48.20 -5.08
CA LEU A 16 -37.78 -49.23 -4.23
C LEU A 16 -36.73 -50.15 -4.89
N LYS A 17 -35.56 -50.14 -4.22
CA LYS A 17 -34.60 -51.22 -3.90
C LYS A 17 -33.23 -51.31 -4.63
N ASN A 18 -32.22 -51.29 -3.75
CA ASN A 18 -30.89 -51.92 -3.77
C ASN A 18 -29.68 -51.06 -4.23
N VAL A 19 -28.80 -50.64 -3.29
CA VAL A 19 -27.49 -51.24 -2.88
C VAL A 19 -26.36 -50.59 -3.72
N THR A 20 -25.27 -49.97 -3.23
CA THR A 20 -24.54 -49.91 -1.95
C THR A 20 -23.66 -48.63 -1.89
N LYS A 21 -23.38 -48.11 -0.70
CA LYS A 21 -22.36 -47.08 -0.39
C LYS A 21 -21.27 -47.69 0.53
N PRO A 22 -20.00 -47.29 0.45
CA PRO A 22 -18.99 -47.67 1.43
C PRO A 22 -19.03 -46.77 2.68
N GLU A 23 -18.66 -47.39 3.79
CA GLU A 23 -18.77 -46.93 5.18
C GLU A 23 -17.71 -45.88 5.58
N ILE A 24 -18.11 -45.00 6.50
CA ILE A 24 -17.22 -44.21 7.37
C ILE A 24 -17.56 -44.60 8.81
N PRO A 25 -16.60 -45.02 9.66
CA PRO A 25 -16.91 -45.32 11.05
C PRO A 25 -16.95 -44.03 11.88
N LYS A 26 -18.08 -43.81 12.56
CA LYS A 26 -18.19 -42.96 13.75
C LYS A 26 -17.84 -43.79 14.98
N LEU A 27 -17.25 -43.15 16.00
CA LEU A 27 -17.31 -43.67 17.36
C LEU A 27 -17.62 -42.54 18.35
N ASP A 28 -18.40 -42.94 19.35
CA ASP A 28 -19.34 -42.13 20.11
C ASP A 28 -18.74 -41.17 21.14
N LEU A 29 -19.49 -40.09 21.36
CA LEU A 29 -19.45 -39.30 22.59
C LEU A 29 -20.30 -40.00 23.64
N ASN A 30 -19.70 -40.35 24.78
CA ASN A 30 -20.45 -40.61 26.00
C ASN A 30 -19.80 -39.92 27.20
N THR A 31 -20.63 -39.16 27.90
CA THR A 31 -20.36 -38.42 29.14
C THR A 31 -20.21 -39.33 30.34
N LYS A 32 -19.23 -39.06 31.22
CA LYS A 32 -19.38 -39.05 32.70
C LYS A 32 -18.10 -38.58 33.42
N ASN A 33 -18.33 -37.98 34.58
CA ASN A 33 -17.40 -37.39 35.56
C ASN A 33 -16.19 -38.27 35.92
N ASP A 34 -15.03 -37.64 36.22
CA ASP A 34 -14.40 -37.84 37.52
C ASP A 34 -13.29 -36.84 37.87
N LYS A 35 -13.22 -36.51 39.18
CA LYS A 35 -12.17 -35.73 39.84
C LYS A 35 -10.90 -36.59 40.01
N SER A 36 -9.70 -36.04 39.85
CA SER A 36 -8.56 -36.23 40.80
C SER A 36 -7.22 -35.61 40.33
N THR A 37 -6.70 -34.76 41.21
CA THR A 37 -5.30 -34.59 41.69
C THR A 37 -4.04 -34.91 40.85
N LYS A 38 -3.14 -33.90 40.84
CA LYS A 38 -1.68 -33.92 41.12
C LYS A 38 -0.77 -34.84 40.28
N LYS A 39 0.22 -34.23 39.59
CA LYS A 39 1.64 -34.27 40.04
C LYS A 39 2.56 -33.34 39.22
N LYS A 40 3.31 -32.55 39.98
CA LYS A 40 4.59 -31.91 39.59
C LYS A 40 5.60 -32.99 39.20
N LEU A 41 6.42 -32.74 38.18
CA LEU A 41 7.81 -33.22 38.17
C LEU A 41 8.74 -32.06 37.80
N LYS A 42 9.72 -31.87 38.68
CA LYS A 42 10.84 -30.92 38.65
C LYS A 42 12.10 -31.69 38.21
N ARG A 43 13.15 -30.93 37.88
CA ARG A 43 14.60 -31.29 37.79
C ARG A 43 15.04 -31.89 36.44
N SER A 44 16.25 -31.65 35.93
CA SER A 44 17.38 -30.81 36.36
C SER A 44 18.42 -30.73 35.24
N SER A 45 19.26 -29.71 35.35
CA SER A 45 20.60 -29.52 34.77
C SER A 45 21.51 -30.74 34.74
N SER A 46 22.34 -30.83 33.69
CA SER A 46 23.78 -31.11 33.82
C SER A 46 24.51 -30.85 32.50
N GLU A 47 25.58 -30.06 32.59
CA GLU A 47 26.57 -29.79 31.55
C GLU A 47 27.38 -31.04 31.20
N SER A 48 27.86 -31.12 29.96
CA SER A 48 29.18 -31.68 29.67
C SER A 48 29.78 -31.04 28.40
N LYS A 49 31.01 -30.54 28.58
CA LYS A 49 31.89 -30.01 27.54
C LYS A 49 32.41 -31.16 26.69
N ILE A 50 32.32 -31.05 25.36
CA ILE A 50 33.21 -31.76 24.42
C ILE A 50 33.70 -30.75 23.40
N ARG A 51 35.03 -30.62 23.34
CA ARG A 51 35.79 -29.79 22.41
C ARG A 51 36.34 -30.75 21.35
N LEU A 52 35.81 -30.72 20.13
CA LEU A 52 36.37 -31.43 18.98
C LEU A 52 36.26 -30.57 17.72
N LYS A 53 37.46 -30.17 17.26
CA LYS A 53 37.99 -29.96 15.90
C LYS A 53 37.00 -29.67 14.75
N ASP A 54 37.31 -28.60 14.01
CA ASP A 54 36.84 -28.35 12.65
C ASP A 54 36.91 -29.61 11.78
N PRO A 55 35.88 -29.84 10.94
CA PRO A 55 36.13 -29.83 9.51
C PRO A 55 35.03 -29.18 8.66
N ASP A 56 35.50 -28.62 7.55
CA ASP A 56 34.88 -28.48 6.23
C ASP A 56 33.54 -27.76 6.05
N TYR A 57 33.70 -26.62 5.40
CA TYR A 57 32.72 -25.63 5.00
C TYR A 57 32.07 -26.00 3.66
N THR A 58 31.31 -27.09 3.58
CA THR A 58 30.40 -27.33 2.43
C THR A 58 29.23 -28.21 2.85
N ASP A 59 28.13 -27.60 3.24
CA ASP A 59 26.79 -28.09 2.93
C ASP A 59 25.77 -26.99 3.24
N SER A 60 25.51 -26.17 2.21
CA SER A 60 24.35 -25.30 2.21
C SER A 60 23.11 -26.17 2.24
N ILE A 61 22.41 -26.18 3.37
CA ILE A 61 21.08 -26.77 3.51
C ILE A 61 20.14 -26.02 2.56
N LEU A 62 20.03 -26.53 1.34
CA LEU A 62 19.00 -26.18 0.38
C LEU A 62 17.69 -26.77 0.92
N PHE A 63 16.91 -25.93 1.61
CA PHE A 63 15.62 -26.34 2.19
C PHE A 63 14.66 -26.84 1.11
N LYS A 64 14.43 -28.16 1.06
CA LYS A 64 13.31 -28.76 0.33
C LYS A 64 12.00 -28.51 1.11
N SER A 65 11.34 -27.39 0.83
CA SER A 65 9.90 -27.24 1.06
C SER A 65 9.17 -27.43 -0.27
N LYS A 66 8.00 -28.08 -0.29
CA LYS A 66 7.21 -28.32 -1.52
C LYS A 66 6.70 -27.02 -2.21
N SER A 67 7.02 -25.84 -1.67
CA SER A 67 6.55 -24.53 -2.14
C SER A 67 7.66 -23.54 -2.53
N SER A 68 8.93 -23.95 -2.53
CA SER A 68 10.09 -23.07 -2.75
C SER A 68 10.73 -23.24 -4.13
N ARG A 69 11.12 -22.13 -4.77
CA ARG A 69 11.96 -22.12 -5.98
C ARG A 69 13.42 -22.40 -5.60
N GLN A 70 14.11 -23.25 -6.36
CA GLN A 70 15.57 -23.36 -6.27
C GLN A 70 16.22 -22.19 -7.02
N LEU A 71 17.27 -21.62 -6.43
CA LEU A 71 18.16 -20.64 -7.05
C LEU A 71 19.41 -21.42 -7.45
N ASP A 72 19.60 -21.66 -8.74
CA ASP A 72 20.74 -22.47 -9.23
C ASP A 72 22.02 -21.65 -9.47
N ASP A 73 22.08 -20.38 -9.06
CA ASP A 73 23.23 -19.51 -9.30
C ASP A 73 24.10 -19.25 -8.07
N VAL A 74 25.29 -19.85 -8.07
CA VAL A 74 26.31 -19.81 -7.01
C VAL A 74 26.84 -18.38 -6.73
N HIS A 75 26.66 -17.44 -7.66
CA HIS A 75 27.13 -16.05 -7.49
C HIS A 75 26.25 -15.23 -6.54
N LEU A 76 24.93 -15.44 -6.56
CA LEU A 76 23.93 -14.77 -5.71
C LEU A 76 24.13 -15.08 -4.23
N ILE A 77 24.54 -16.32 -3.94
CA ILE A 77 24.84 -16.79 -2.59
C ILE A 77 25.97 -15.96 -1.98
N LYS A 78 26.96 -15.49 -2.75
CA LYS A 78 28.13 -14.78 -2.19
C LYS A 78 27.80 -13.38 -1.64
N THR A 79 26.91 -12.62 -2.28
CA THR A 79 26.53 -11.26 -1.80
C THR A 79 25.66 -11.34 -0.55
N PHE A 80 24.77 -12.34 -0.47
CA PHE A 80 23.86 -12.49 0.67
C PHE A 80 24.47 -13.22 1.85
N VAL A 81 25.37 -14.18 1.62
CA VAL A 81 26.18 -14.80 2.68
C VAL A 81 27.00 -13.75 3.43
N LYS A 82 27.45 -12.67 2.77
CA LYS A 82 28.08 -11.53 3.43
C LYS A 82 27.14 -10.73 4.35
N ASN A 83 25.86 -10.63 4.00
CA ASN A 83 24.88 -9.84 4.76
C ASN A 83 24.21 -10.61 5.92
N GLN A 84 24.42 -11.93 6.02
CA GLN A 84 23.84 -12.80 7.05
C GLN A 84 22.29 -12.80 7.13
N ASN A 85 21.59 -12.25 6.14
CA ASN A 85 20.13 -12.18 6.09
C ASN A 85 19.55 -13.46 5.44
N GLN A 86 18.47 -14.00 6.02
CA GLN A 86 17.79 -15.17 5.46
C GLN A 86 16.95 -14.79 4.23
N ILE A 87 17.18 -15.44 3.08
CA ILE A 87 16.32 -15.32 1.88
C ILE A 87 15.40 -16.54 1.77
N ARG A 88 14.16 -16.30 1.33
CA ARG A 88 13.19 -17.33 0.99
C ARG A 88 12.57 -17.01 -0.36
N LEU A 89 12.56 -17.99 -1.27
CA LEU A 89 11.83 -17.91 -2.52
C LEU A 89 10.60 -18.81 -2.47
N TYR A 90 9.45 -18.26 -2.83
CA TYR A 90 8.19 -18.98 -2.89
C TYR A 90 7.68 -19.05 -4.33
N ASN A 91 6.99 -20.15 -4.66
CA ASN A 91 6.24 -20.28 -5.92
C ASN A 91 4.95 -19.45 -5.92
N SER A 92 4.37 -19.22 -4.74
CA SER A 92 3.16 -18.43 -4.53
C SER A 92 3.09 -17.97 -3.07
N VAL A 93 2.23 -16.99 -2.78
CA VAL A 93 2.04 -16.50 -1.41
C VAL A 93 1.48 -17.62 -0.52
N PRO A 94 2.13 -17.98 0.60
CA PRO A 94 1.58 -19.00 1.48
C PRO A 94 0.26 -18.54 2.11
N HIS A 95 -0.70 -19.47 2.25
CA HIS A 95 -2.07 -19.16 2.69
C HIS A 95 -2.16 -18.37 4.01
N GLN A 96 -1.29 -18.68 4.98
CA GLN A 96 -1.21 -17.97 6.27
C GLN A 96 -0.83 -16.48 6.15
N HIS A 97 -0.18 -16.10 5.05
CA HIS A 97 0.26 -14.74 4.77
C HIS A 97 -0.73 -13.97 3.86
N MET A 98 -1.81 -14.62 3.41
CA MET A 98 -2.89 -13.97 2.67
C MET A 98 -3.78 -13.16 3.63
N PRO A 99 -4.03 -11.86 3.33
CA PRO A 99 -4.84 -11.00 4.19
C PRO A 99 -6.32 -11.41 4.20
N PRO A 100 -7.11 -10.93 5.18
CA PRO A 100 -8.56 -11.17 5.24
C PRO A 100 -9.31 -10.79 3.95
N LEU A 101 -8.89 -9.69 3.30
CA LEU A 101 -9.48 -9.20 2.05
C LEU A 101 -8.92 -9.87 0.78
N HIS A 102 -8.18 -10.98 0.90
CA HIS A 102 -7.70 -11.72 -0.28
C HIS A 102 -8.88 -12.30 -1.06
N ILE A 103 -8.91 -12.09 -2.38
CA ILE A 103 -9.95 -12.59 -3.28
C ILE A 103 -9.61 -14.03 -3.65
N THR A 104 -10.44 -14.98 -3.23
CA THR A 104 -10.16 -16.42 -3.37
C THR A 104 -10.51 -16.99 -4.74
N ASN A 105 -11.42 -16.34 -5.47
CA ASN A 105 -11.86 -16.72 -6.81
C ASN A 105 -11.31 -15.80 -7.91
N GLN A 106 -10.20 -15.10 -7.66
CA GLN A 106 -9.69 -14.02 -8.51
C GLN A 106 -9.45 -14.46 -9.97
N ASP A 107 -8.82 -15.60 -10.18
CA ASP A 107 -8.46 -16.06 -11.53
C ASP A 107 -9.72 -16.38 -12.35
N GLU A 108 -10.67 -17.11 -11.76
CA GLU A 108 -11.94 -17.48 -12.40
C GLU A 108 -12.75 -16.24 -12.82
N VAL A 109 -12.92 -15.27 -11.91
CA VAL A 109 -13.74 -14.08 -12.20
C VAL A 109 -13.04 -13.12 -13.15
N LYS A 110 -11.70 -13.07 -13.12
CA LYS A 110 -10.91 -12.28 -14.07
C LYS A 110 -11.06 -12.82 -15.49
N GLU A 111 -10.92 -14.13 -15.66
CA GLU A 111 -11.09 -14.79 -16.95
C GLU A 111 -12.50 -14.55 -17.52
N LYS A 112 -13.54 -14.76 -16.72
CA LYS A 112 -14.94 -14.48 -17.11
C LYS A 112 -15.16 -13.02 -17.47
N PHE A 113 -14.58 -12.09 -16.72
CA PHE A 113 -14.70 -10.66 -17.02
C PHE A 113 -14.03 -10.29 -18.34
N PHE A 114 -12.82 -10.79 -18.62
CA PHE A 114 -12.13 -10.45 -19.87
C PHE A 114 -12.71 -11.12 -21.09
N ASN A 115 -13.00 -12.43 -21.01
CA ASN A 115 -13.41 -13.24 -22.15
C ASN A 115 -14.92 -13.16 -22.41
N GLN A 116 -15.73 -13.06 -21.36
CA GLN A 116 -17.20 -13.16 -21.44
C GLN A 116 -17.91 -11.86 -21.04
N LYS A 117 -17.17 -10.82 -20.62
CA LYS A 117 -17.72 -9.52 -20.15
C LYS A 117 -18.72 -9.66 -18.99
N ILE A 118 -18.55 -10.70 -18.16
CA ILE A 118 -19.41 -10.92 -16.98
C ILE A 118 -18.85 -10.11 -15.79
N PRO A 119 -19.65 -9.22 -15.17
CA PRO A 119 -19.21 -8.48 -13.99
C PRO A 119 -18.79 -9.40 -12.83
N PRO A 120 -17.67 -9.11 -12.13
CA PRO A 120 -17.05 -10.09 -11.26
C PRO A 120 -17.66 -10.10 -9.85
N ILE A 121 -18.25 -11.23 -9.45
CA ILE A 121 -18.70 -11.46 -8.07
C ILE A 121 -17.50 -11.91 -7.23
N LEU A 122 -17.00 -11.02 -6.36
CA LEU A 122 -15.78 -11.24 -5.59
C LEU A 122 -16.07 -12.04 -4.31
N LYS A 123 -15.33 -13.14 -4.11
CA LYS A 123 -15.31 -13.93 -2.88
C LYS A 123 -14.03 -13.65 -2.11
N PHE A 124 -14.15 -13.44 -0.81
CA PHE A 124 -13.01 -13.10 0.04
C PHE A 124 -12.70 -14.21 1.05
N LYS A 125 -11.46 -14.21 1.56
CA LYS A 125 -11.00 -15.15 2.58
C LYS A 125 -11.72 -14.97 3.93
N ALA A 126 -12.02 -13.72 4.30
CA ALA A 126 -12.73 -13.41 5.53
C ALA A 126 -14.23 -13.71 5.43
N ASP A 127 -14.84 -14.01 6.57
CA ASP A 127 -16.30 -14.11 6.68
C ASP A 127 -16.99 -12.75 6.53
N GLU A 128 -18.30 -12.76 6.31
CA GLU A 128 -19.09 -11.58 6.02
C GLU A 128 -19.06 -10.53 7.14
N GLN A 129 -19.01 -10.95 8.41
CA GLN A 129 -18.99 -10.03 9.55
C GLN A 129 -17.66 -9.28 9.64
N VAL A 130 -16.55 -10.01 9.46
CA VAL A 130 -15.20 -9.42 9.42
C VAL A 130 -15.08 -8.49 8.22
N LEU A 131 -15.62 -8.87 7.06
CA LEU A 131 -15.65 -8.01 5.86
C LEU A 131 -16.39 -6.70 6.14
N LYS A 132 -17.62 -6.76 6.68
CA LYS A 132 -18.41 -5.57 7.03
C LYS A 132 -17.65 -4.64 7.97
N ASN A 133 -17.00 -5.19 8.99
CA ASN A 133 -16.21 -4.39 9.94
C ASN A 133 -15.03 -3.67 9.27
N ILE A 134 -14.30 -4.37 8.39
CA ILE A 134 -13.15 -3.80 7.67
C ILE A 134 -13.62 -2.74 6.66
N VAL A 135 -14.68 -3.02 5.91
CA VAL A 135 -15.23 -2.10 4.91
C VAL A 135 -15.77 -0.85 5.59
N ASN A 136 -16.57 -0.98 6.67
CA ASN A 136 -17.11 0.17 7.40
C ASN A 136 -16.01 1.09 7.96
N LYS A 137 -14.87 0.52 8.36
CA LYS A 137 -13.72 1.32 8.81
C LYS A 137 -13.08 2.16 7.68
N HIS A 138 -13.16 1.67 6.43
CA HIS A 138 -12.41 2.21 5.29
C HIS A 138 -13.29 2.67 4.11
N SER A 139 -14.60 2.78 4.30
CA SER A 139 -15.56 3.17 3.26
C SER A 139 -15.72 4.68 3.09
N LYS A 140 -15.21 5.47 4.04
CA LYS A 140 -15.30 6.93 3.98
C LYS A 140 -14.29 7.49 2.99
N THR A 141 -14.80 7.87 1.82
CA THR A 141 -14.04 8.53 0.75
C THR A 141 -13.80 10.01 1.07
N SER A 142 -12.55 10.46 1.02
CA SER A 142 -12.17 11.87 1.04
C SER A 142 -12.10 12.43 -0.39
N TYR A 143 -12.52 13.68 -0.57
CA TYR A 143 -12.47 14.38 -1.85
C TYR A 143 -11.59 15.65 -1.81
N GLU A 144 -10.99 15.95 -0.66
CA GLU A 144 -10.25 17.18 -0.41
C GLU A 144 -9.14 17.46 -1.44
N HIS A 145 -8.45 16.43 -1.92
CA HIS A 145 -7.35 16.55 -2.87
C HIS A 145 -7.70 16.03 -4.26
N PHE A 146 -8.99 15.91 -4.59
CA PHE A 146 -9.44 15.33 -5.85
C PHE A 146 -8.83 16.03 -7.08
N PHE A 147 -8.90 17.36 -7.14
CA PHE A 147 -8.37 18.11 -8.27
C PHE A 147 -6.84 18.09 -8.33
N LEU A 148 -6.18 18.14 -7.18
CA LEU A 148 -4.73 18.02 -7.11
C LEU A 148 -4.27 16.65 -7.64
N ALA A 149 -4.91 15.56 -7.20
CA ALA A 149 -4.64 14.22 -7.70
C ALA A 149 -4.87 14.14 -9.21
N LYS A 150 -6.02 14.61 -9.69
CA LYS A 150 -6.36 14.64 -11.12
C LYS A 150 -5.34 15.42 -11.94
N ASN A 151 -4.90 16.59 -11.46
CA ASN A 151 -3.92 17.42 -12.15
C ASN A 151 -2.57 16.69 -12.31
N ILE A 152 -2.14 15.93 -11.30
CA ILE A 152 -0.92 15.10 -11.40
C ILE A 152 -1.11 14.01 -12.47
N LEU A 153 -2.27 13.33 -12.49
CA LEU A 153 -2.56 12.31 -13.51
C LEU A 153 -2.57 12.88 -14.93
N ASP A 154 -3.26 14.00 -15.13
CA ASP A 154 -3.33 14.68 -16.43
C ASP A 154 -1.95 15.19 -16.87
N THR A 155 -1.14 15.69 -15.94
CA THR A 155 0.23 16.13 -16.22
C THR A 155 1.10 14.96 -16.70
N VAL A 156 1.06 13.83 -16.01
CA VAL A 156 1.82 12.63 -16.42
C VAL A 156 1.33 12.14 -17.78
N LYS A 157 0.02 12.03 -17.98
CA LYS A 157 -0.57 11.65 -19.27
C LYS A 157 -0.16 12.57 -20.43
N SER A 158 -0.04 13.88 -20.18
CA SER A 158 0.38 14.84 -21.22
C SER A 158 1.86 14.71 -21.60
N LYS A 159 2.71 14.20 -20.70
CA LYS A 159 4.16 14.12 -20.88
C LYS A 159 4.66 12.78 -21.40
N TYR A 160 3.91 11.71 -21.14
CA TYR A 160 4.29 10.36 -21.50
C TYR A 160 3.19 9.73 -22.37
N PRO A 161 3.54 9.10 -23.50
CA PRO A 161 2.55 8.58 -24.44
C PRO A 161 1.70 7.45 -23.86
N ASN A 162 2.25 6.68 -22.93
CA ASN A 162 1.59 5.53 -22.30
C ASN A 162 2.23 5.22 -20.93
N LEU A 163 1.61 4.31 -20.17
CA LEU A 163 2.05 3.97 -18.81
C LEU A 163 3.41 3.25 -18.80
N VAL A 164 3.69 2.44 -19.82
CA VAL A 164 4.96 1.72 -19.95
C VAL A 164 6.12 2.72 -20.09
N ALA A 165 5.98 3.71 -20.97
CA ALA A 165 6.97 4.76 -21.17
C ALA A 165 7.18 5.60 -19.90
N TYR A 166 6.11 5.87 -19.14
CA TYR A 166 6.23 6.52 -17.84
C TYR A 166 7.05 5.67 -16.86
N TYR A 167 6.75 4.38 -16.72
CA TYR A 167 7.48 3.51 -15.80
C TYR A 167 8.94 3.29 -16.22
N GLU A 168 9.22 3.19 -17.52
CA GLU A 168 10.58 3.08 -18.02
C GLU A 168 11.38 4.36 -17.75
N ALA A 169 10.80 5.53 -18.04
CA ALA A 169 11.42 6.82 -17.71
C ALA A 169 11.63 7.02 -16.20
N ASN A 170 10.74 6.47 -15.37
CA ASN A 170 10.79 6.67 -13.92
C ASN A 170 11.69 5.66 -13.19
N PHE A 171 11.66 4.39 -13.60
CA PHE A 171 12.23 3.27 -12.84
C PHE A 171 13.24 2.45 -13.65
N GLY A 172 13.46 2.79 -14.92
CA GLY A 172 14.38 2.10 -15.81
C GLY A 172 13.81 0.80 -16.39
N GLU A 173 14.71 0.01 -16.94
CA GLU A 173 14.42 -1.29 -17.56
C GLU A 173 13.85 -2.30 -16.55
N ARG A 174 13.05 -3.26 -17.04
CA ARG A 174 12.57 -4.39 -16.23
C ARG A 174 13.73 -5.31 -15.85
N ILE A 175 13.61 -5.91 -14.68
CA ILE A 175 14.58 -6.86 -14.16
C ILE A 175 13.89 -8.19 -13.83
N ASN A 176 14.65 -9.27 -13.77
CA ASN A 176 14.14 -10.56 -13.31
C ASN A 176 14.30 -10.73 -11.79
N SER A 177 13.78 -11.85 -11.24
CA SER A 177 13.86 -12.15 -9.80
C SER A 177 15.30 -12.21 -9.27
N ILE A 178 16.25 -12.68 -10.07
CA ILE A 178 17.67 -12.81 -9.69
C ILE A 178 18.30 -11.42 -9.52
N GLN A 179 18.14 -10.55 -10.51
CA GLN A 179 18.61 -9.17 -10.43
C GLN A 179 17.93 -8.40 -9.30
N CYS A 180 16.65 -8.66 -9.05
CA CYS A 180 15.91 -8.11 -7.92
C CYS A 180 16.54 -8.50 -6.58
N VAL A 181 16.86 -9.79 -6.41
CA VAL A 181 17.59 -10.30 -5.23
C VAL A 181 18.91 -9.54 -5.08
N ASP A 182 19.75 -9.46 -6.10
CA ASP A 182 21.03 -8.74 -6.02
C ASP A 182 20.90 -7.27 -5.60
N LEU A 183 19.97 -6.54 -6.21
CA LEU A 183 19.74 -5.12 -5.90
C LEU A 183 19.25 -4.91 -4.46
N VAL A 184 18.36 -5.77 -3.97
CA VAL A 184 17.93 -5.76 -2.56
C VAL A 184 19.12 -6.06 -1.63
N GLY A 185 19.96 -7.03 -2.00
CA GLY A 185 21.16 -7.38 -1.23
C GLY A 185 22.14 -6.21 -1.12
N LYS A 186 22.38 -5.52 -2.25
CA LYS A 186 23.20 -4.30 -2.29
C LYS A 186 22.60 -3.19 -1.43
N TYR A 187 21.29 -2.95 -1.53
CA TYR A 187 20.60 -1.94 -0.72
C TYR A 187 20.78 -2.19 0.78
N LEU A 188 20.63 -3.44 1.24
CA LEU A 188 20.81 -3.82 2.63
C LEU A 188 22.25 -3.61 3.10
N TYR A 189 23.22 -4.00 2.27
CA TYR A 189 24.64 -3.81 2.54
C TYR A 189 24.99 -2.32 2.73
N GLU A 190 24.57 -1.48 1.78
CA GLU A 190 24.81 -0.03 1.83
C GLU A 190 24.18 0.61 3.07
N ASN A 191 22.99 0.15 3.46
CA ASN A 191 22.27 0.63 4.64
C ASN A 191 22.72 -0.06 5.95
N LYS A 192 23.75 -0.93 5.90
CA LYS A 192 24.31 -1.66 7.04
C LYS A 192 23.27 -2.48 7.82
N ILE A 193 22.36 -3.13 7.10
CA ILE A 193 21.33 -4.02 7.68
C ILE A 193 21.79 -5.47 7.51
N ALA A 194 22.31 -6.06 8.59
CA ALA A 194 22.78 -7.45 8.61
C ALA A 194 22.10 -8.24 9.73
N GLY A 195 21.59 -9.44 9.42
CA GLY A 195 20.95 -10.39 10.35
C GLY A 195 19.57 -9.98 10.92
N ASP A 196 19.16 -8.72 10.78
CA ASP A 196 17.95 -8.16 11.41
C ASP A 196 16.66 -8.33 10.58
N LEU A 197 16.78 -8.68 9.28
CA LEU A 197 15.68 -8.68 8.33
C LEU A 197 15.71 -9.94 7.45
N SER A 198 14.66 -10.75 7.49
CA SER A 198 14.47 -11.83 6.51
C SER A 198 13.76 -11.32 5.26
N ILE A 199 14.06 -11.93 4.12
CA ILE A 199 13.61 -11.47 2.80
C ILE A 199 12.87 -12.61 2.12
N SER A 200 11.63 -12.37 1.73
CA SER A 200 10.76 -13.34 1.08
C SER A 200 10.30 -12.82 -0.27
N PHE A 201 10.57 -13.57 -1.34
CA PHE A 201 10.08 -13.26 -2.69
C PHE A 201 8.93 -14.22 -3.03
N ALA A 202 7.77 -13.66 -3.36
CA ALA A 202 6.58 -14.44 -3.68
C ALA A 202 5.73 -13.73 -4.75
N PRO A 203 5.50 -14.36 -5.92
CA PRO A 203 4.60 -13.82 -6.92
C PRO A 203 3.15 -13.90 -6.43
N GLY A 204 2.29 -13.02 -6.95
CA GLY A 204 0.87 -12.97 -6.56
C GLY A 204 0.59 -12.31 -5.21
N LEU A 205 1.57 -11.61 -4.63
CA LEU A 205 1.32 -10.72 -3.51
C LEU A 205 0.38 -9.59 -3.94
N THR A 206 -0.62 -9.27 -3.10
CA THR A 206 -1.61 -8.20 -3.37
C THR A 206 -1.02 -6.79 -3.39
N CYS A 207 0.28 -6.66 -3.11
CA CYS A 207 1.04 -5.42 -3.06
C CYS A 207 2.44 -5.66 -3.64
N SER A 208 3.13 -4.60 -4.03
CA SER A 208 4.49 -4.69 -4.58
C SER A 208 5.51 -5.14 -3.54
N GLY A 209 5.33 -4.69 -2.30
CA GLY A 209 6.12 -5.11 -1.15
C GLY A 209 5.31 -4.93 0.13
N ARG A 210 5.81 -5.50 1.23
CA ARG A 210 5.36 -5.18 2.59
C ARG A 210 6.41 -5.57 3.63
N ILE A 211 6.58 -4.75 4.65
CA ILE A 211 7.23 -5.16 5.91
C ILE A 211 6.22 -5.84 6.84
N THR A 212 6.67 -6.93 7.45
CA THR A 212 6.02 -7.58 8.58
C THR A 212 7.00 -7.67 9.74
N SER A 213 6.48 -7.60 10.97
CA SER A 213 7.28 -7.80 12.17
C SER A 213 6.53 -8.70 13.13
N TYR A 214 7.23 -9.60 13.79
CA TYR A 214 6.70 -10.36 14.91
C TYR A 214 7.61 -10.21 16.12
N MET A 215 7.03 -10.33 17.31
CA MET A 215 7.75 -10.29 18.58
C MET A 215 7.43 -11.57 19.32
N GLN A 216 8.47 -12.26 19.80
CA GLN A 216 8.29 -13.44 20.63
C GLN A 216 7.79 -13.04 22.02
N ASN A 217 8.35 -11.97 22.58
CA ASN A 217 7.89 -11.39 23.84
C ASN A 217 7.41 -9.96 23.60
N LYS A 218 6.13 -9.69 23.88
CA LYS A 218 5.50 -8.38 23.63
C LYS A 218 6.14 -7.22 24.41
N ASN A 219 6.81 -7.52 25.52
CA ASN A 219 7.42 -6.50 26.38
C ASN A 219 8.91 -6.29 26.12
N ASP A 220 9.51 -7.05 25.21
CA ASP A 220 10.93 -6.99 24.89
C ASP A 220 11.14 -6.69 23.40
N PRO A 221 11.36 -5.40 23.06
CA PRO A 221 11.65 -4.95 21.70
C PRO A 221 12.85 -5.64 21.05
N SER A 222 13.81 -6.15 21.84
CA SER A 222 15.01 -6.83 21.31
C SER A 222 14.67 -8.18 20.66
N THR A 223 13.52 -8.77 21.00
CA THR A 223 13.03 -10.02 20.40
C THR A 223 12.31 -9.82 19.07
N ARG A 224 12.18 -8.57 18.61
CA ARG A 224 11.47 -8.25 17.37
C ARG A 224 12.26 -8.72 16.16
N LYS A 225 11.59 -9.47 15.29
CA LYS A 225 12.13 -9.94 14.02
C LYS A 225 11.32 -9.33 12.88
N PHE A 226 12.03 -8.90 11.85
CA PHE A 226 11.43 -8.26 10.68
C PHE A 226 11.54 -9.17 9.47
N SER A 227 10.54 -9.08 8.61
CA SER A 227 10.51 -9.78 7.32
C SER A 227 9.96 -8.86 6.26
N ILE A 228 10.71 -8.65 5.18
CA ILE A 228 10.21 -8.01 3.97
C ILE A 228 9.68 -9.06 3.00
N TRP A 229 8.49 -8.80 2.46
CA TRP A 229 7.91 -9.59 1.37
C TRP A 229 7.94 -8.73 0.11
N ILE A 230 8.46 -9.27 -0.98
CA ILE A 230 8.53 -8.61 -2.29
C ILE A 230 7.75 -9.44 -3.29
N ASN A 231 6.88 -8.77 -4.05
CA ASN A 231 6.25 -9.38 -5.20
C ASN A 231 7.24 -9.40 -6.36
N ASP A 232 7.74 -10.56 -6.71
CA ASP A 232 8.64 -10.72 -7.85
C ASP A 232 7.93 -11.27 -9.10
N GLY A 233 6.61 -11.16 -9.15
CA GLY A 233 5.81 -11.36 -10.35
C GLY A 233 5.91 -10.17 -11.31
N GLU A 234 5.64 -10.43 -12.60
CA GLU A 234 5.76 -9.45 -13.69
C GLU A 234 4.79 -8.26 -13.54
N GLU A 235 3.68 -8.48 -12.81
CA GLU A 235 2.68 -7.46 -12.48
C GLU A 235 3.20 -6.41 -11.48
N ASN A 236 4.35 -6.62 -10.86
CA ASN A 236 4.92 -5.61 -9.98
C ASN A 236 5.60 -4.51 -10.81
N GLN A 237 5.01 -3.31 -10.82
CA GLN A 237 5.58 -2.18 -11.57
C GLN A 237 6.98 -1.73 -11.08
N PHE A 238 7.36 -2.09 -9.85
CA PHE A 238 8.67 -1.80 -9.27
C PHE A 238 9.73 -2.86 -9.59
N LEU A 239 9.39 -3.95 -10.29
CA LEU A 239 10.36 -4.95 -10.74
C LEU A 239 11.17 -4.41 -11.94
N ARG A 240 11.90 -3.33 -11.66
CA ARG A 240 12.73 -2.53 -12.56
C ARG A 240 13.97 -2.07 -11.80
N LYS A 241 15.02 -1.73 -12.55
CA LYS A 241 16.36 -1.44 -11.99
C LYS A 241 16.36 -0.40 -10.87
N ASP A 242 15.75 0.77 -11.10
CA ASP A 242 15.64 1.81 -10.08
C ASP A 242 14.35 1.65 -9.25
N GLY A 243 13.34 1.00 -9.82
CA GLY A 243 12.06 0.73 -9.17
C GLY A 243 12.19 -0.11 -7.89
N ILE A 244 13.06 -1.12 -7.90
CA ILE A 244 13.23 -1.97 -6.72
C ILE A 244 13.89 -1.22 -5.56
N ILE A 245 14.79 -0.27 -5.87
CA ILE A 245 15.40 0.62 -4.88
C ILE A 245 14.33 1.56 -4.30
N CYS A 246 13.43 2.09 -5.14
CA CYS A 246 12.29 2.90 -4.68
C CYS A 246 11.35 2.10 -3.75
N LEU A 247 11.14 0.81 -4.04
CA LEU A 247 10.36 -0.08 -3.17
C LEU A 247 11.10 -0.34 -1.84
N CYS A 248 12.42 -0.50 -1.86
CA CYS A 248 13.23 -0.60 -0.65
C CYS A 248 13.20 0.69 0.18
N ASP A 249 13.26 1.87 -0.45
CA ASP A 249 13.12 3.17 0.24
C ASP A 249 11.75 3.28 0.93
N HIS A 250 10.69 2.75 0.31
CA HIS A 250 9.35 2.68 0.89
C HIS A 250 9.30 1.72 2.08
N GLU A 251 9.57 0.44 1.82
CA GLU A 251 9.38 -0.63 2.80
C GLU A 251 10.42 -0.57 3.91
N ILE A 252 11.70 -0.53 3.53
CA ILE A 252 12.81 -0.56 4.48
C ILE A 252 13.07 0.86 4.98
N GLY A 253 13.19 1.82 4.06
CA GLY A 253 13.51 3.22 4.37
C GLY A 253 12.48 3.90 5.29
N THR A 254 11.20 3.53 5.19
CA THR A 254 10.16 4.01 6.11
C THR A 254 9.76 2.97 7.14
N HIS A 255 9.10 1.89 6.72
CA HIS A 255 8.37 1.04 7.67
C HIS A 255 9.30 0.25 8.59
N TYR A 256 10.38 -0.32 8.07
CA TYR A 256 11.36 -1.04 8.90
C TYR A 256 12.01 -0.08 9.90
N TYR A 257 12.63 1.01 9.43
CA TYR A 257 13.35 1.93 10.34
C TYR A 257 12.44 2.53 11.40
N ARG A 258 11.24 3.00 11.03
CA ARG A 258 10.29 3.54 12.02
C ARG A 258 9.83 2.49 13.01
N SER A 259 9.60 1.25 12.58
CA SER A 259 9.22 0.16 13.49
C SER A 259 10.36 -0.28 14.40
N PHE A 260 11.59 -0.31 13.88
CA PHE A 260 12.80 -0.60 14.65
C PHE A 260 13.01 0.47 15.71
N ASN A 261 13.01 1.73 15.28
CA ASN A 261 13.22 2.88 16.16
C ASN A 261 12.12 2.99 17.21
N ASP A 262 10.85 2.73 16.87
CA ASP A 262 9.74 2.72 17.84
C ASP A 262 10.02 1.77 19.02
N GLY A 263 10.66 0.62 18.74
CA GLY A 263 11.09 -0.34 19.76
C GLY A 263 12.13 0.19 20.75
N LEU A 264 12.85 1.26 20.41
CA LEU A 264 13.84 1.89 21.28
C LEU A 264 13.22 2.93 22.25
N GLN A 265 11.97 3.30 22.00
CA GLN A 265 11.32 4.45 22.64
C GLN A 265 10.60 4.06 23.92
N THR A 266 10.47 5.03 24.83
CA THR A 266 9.79 4.82 26.13
C THR A 266 8.30 4.56 25.97
N TRP A 267 7.69 5.06 24.90
CA TRP A 267 6.27 4.87 24.60
C TRP A 267 5.93 3.53 23.96
N PHE A 268 6.92 2.72 23.62
CA PHE A 268 6.70 1.46 22.91
C PHE A 268 5.68 0.55 23.63
N ASN A 269 5.86 0.38 24.95
CA ASN A 269 5.00 -0.48 25.78
C ASN A 269 3.70 0.21 26.22
N ASP A 270 3.67 1.54 26.30
CA ASP A 270 2.48 2.29 26.74
C ASP A 270 2.40 3.64 26.03
N ARG A 271 1.85 3.62 24.82
CA ARG A 271 1.67 4.81 23.99
C ARG A 271 0.71 5.83 24.61
N LYS A 272 -0.30 5.36 25.33
CA LYS A 272 -1.34 6.22 25.92
C LYS A 272 -0.75 7.14 26.98
N LYS A 273 0.21 6.66 27.78
CA LYS A 273 0.92 7.47 28.79
C LYS A 273 1.63 8.70 28.20
N PHE A 274 1.99 8.65 26.92
CA PHE A 274 2.67 9.75 26.22
C PHE A 274 1.72 10.56 25.33
N GLY A 275 0.40 10.37 25.46
CA GLY A 275 -0.60 11.07 24.65
C GLY A 275 -0.61 10.67 23.17
N LEU A 276 -0.02 9.52 22.83
CA LEU A 276 0.07 9.06 21.45
C LEU A 276 -1.16 8.25 21.04
N ARG A 277 -1.60 8.44 19.79
CA ARG A 277 -2.65 7.63 19.17
C ARG A 277 -2.24 6.17 19.05
N SER A 278 -3.27 5.33 18.92
CA SER A 278 -3.10 3.89 18.70
C SER A 278 -2.39 3.61 17.36
N LEU A 279 -1.70 2.47 17.28
CA LEU A 279 -1.05 2.02 16.04
C LEU A 279 -2.02 1.76 14.88
N ASN A 280 -3.32 1.65 15.17
CA ASN A 280 -4.38 1.38 14.19
C ASN A 280 -5.18 2.64 13.79
N SER A 281 -4.73 3.82 14.22
CA SER A 281 -5.34 5.11 13.89
C SER A 281 -5.13 5.47 12.42
N ASN A 282 -6.08 6.23 11.87
CA ASN A 282 -6.01 6.65 10.46
C ASN A 282 -4.96 7.75 10.27
N GLU A 283 -4.73 8.59 11.27
CA GLU A 283 -3.74 9.67 11.29
C GLU A 283 -2.31 9.11 11.24
N LEU A 284 -2.04 8.05 12.01
CA LEU A 284 -0.77 7.35 11.93
C LEU A 284 -0.60 6.67 10.58
N LEU A 285 -1.66 6.03 10.05
CA LEU A 285 -1.62 5.41 8.73
C LEU A 285 -1.31 6.45 7.64
N GLN A 286 -1.98 7.61 7.65
CA GLN A 286 -1.71 8.72 6.73
C GLN A 286 -0.26 9.19 6.86
N THR A 287 0.22 9.45 8.08
CA THR A 287 1.61 9.87 8.30
C THR A 287 2.61 8.84 7.77
N GLU A 288 2.38 7.56 8.07
CA GLU A 288 3.27 6.46 7.73
C GLU A 288 3.33 6.21 6.21
N GLU A 289 2.17 6.01 5.58
CA GLU A 289 2.07 5.72 4.14
C GLU A 289 2.41 6.94 3.29
N GLY A 290 2.09 8.14 3.78
CA GLY A 290 2.47 9.40 3.16
C GLY A 290 3.98 9.62 3.14
N LEU A 291 4.64 9.37 4.26
CA LEU A 291 6.11 9.43 4.33
C LEU A 291 6.74 8.36 3.44
N ALA A 292 6.19 7.14 3.43
CA ALA A 292 6.65 6.05 2.58
C ALA A 292 6.49 6.38 1.09
N ALA A 293 5.36 6.99 0.69
CA ALA A 293 5.14 7.47 -0.67
C ALA A 293 6.15 8.53 -1.11
N LEU A 294 6.55 9.43 -0.20
CA LEU A 294 7.61 10.40 -0.45
C LEU A 294 8.99 9.74 -0.55
N HIS A 295 9.27 8.74 0.30
CA HIS A 295 10.52 7.98 0.26
C HIS A 295 10.67 7.17 -1.02
N THR A 296 9.58 6.63 -1.59
CA THR A 296 9.57 6.01 -2.92
C THR A 296 10.16 6.94 -4.00
N LEU A 297 9.95 8.26 -3.89
CA LEU A 297 10.44 9.23 -4.85
C LEU A 297 11.88 9.69 -4.61
N MET A 298 12.56 9.19 -3.57
CA MET A 298 13.96 9.56 -3.29
C MET A 298 14.89 9.04 -4.38
N SER A 299 14.72 7.77 -4.75
CA SER A 299 15.51 7.10 -5.80
C SER A 299 14.84 7.09 -7.17
N ALA A 300 13.57 7.47 -7.28
CA ALA A 300 12.87 7.53 -8.57
C ALA A 300 13.47 8.60 -9.50
N ASN A 301 13.51 8.37 -10.81
CA ASN A 301 14.05 9.36 -11.75
C ASN A 301 13.11 10.55 -11.92
N LEU A 302 11.80 10.32 -11.85
CA LEU A 302 10.76 11.35 -11.91
C LEU A 302 10.17 11.58 -10.52
N LYS A 303 9.79 12.83 -10.23
CA LYS A 303 9.31 13.25 -8.91
C LYS A 303 7.79 13.41 -8.83
N TYR A 304 7.03 12.65 -9.62
CA TYR A 304 5.57 12.69 -9.60
C TYR A 304 5.00 11.72 -8.57
N LEU A 305 4.06 12.19 -7.75
CA LEU A 305 3.23 11.37 -6.85
C LEU A 305 2.13 10.62 -7.63
N PHE A 306 2.43 10.15 -8.85
CA PHE A 306 1.48 9.57 -9.77
C PHE A 306 0.71 8.38 -9.17
N LEU A 307 1.41 7.39 -8.60
CA LEU A 307 0.78 6.20 -8.05
C LEU A 307 -0.13 6.52 -6.83
N PRO A 308 0.33 7.30 -5.82
CA PRO A 308 -0.55 7.78 -4.75
C PRO A 308 -1.76 8.58 -5.27
N ALA A 309 -1.55 9.51 -6.20
CA ALA A 309 -2.61 10.32 -6.78
C ALA A 309 -3.63 9.45 -7.56
N LEU A 310 -3.16 8.43 -8.26
CA LEU A 310 -3.99 7.48 -8.99
C LEU A 310 -4.90 6.70 -8.05
N LEU A 311 -4.35 6.15 -6.96
CA LEU A 311 -5.14 5.44 -5.94
C LEU A 311 -6.15 6.36 -5.27
N TYR A 312 -5.76 7.61 -4.98
CA TYR A 312 -6.67 8.61 -4.41
C TYR A 312 -7.84 8.93 -5.35
N TYR A 313 -7.54 9.20 -6.63
CA TYR A 313 -8.53 9.48 -7.66
C TYR A 313 -9.45 8.28 -7.90
N LEU A 314 -8.90 7.07 -7.98
CA LEU A 314 -9.67 5.84 -8.14
C LEU A 314 -10.65 5.60 -7.00
N ALA A 315 -10.26 5.84 -5.75
CA ALA A 315 -11.16 5.74 -4.61
C ALA A 315 -12.34 6.73 -4.73
N CYS A 316 -12.06 7.97 -5.14
CA CYS A 316 -13.09 9.00 -5.39
C CYS A 316 -14.11 8.57 -6.45
N MET A 317 -13.63 7.98 -7.55
CA MET A 317 -14.48 7.50 -8.64
C MET A 317 -15.23 6.22 -8.28
N ALA A 318 -14.58 5.27 -7.58
CA ALA A 318 -15.17 4.01 -7.13
C ALA A 318 -16.39 4.22 -6.22
N ASP A 319 -16.37 5.30 -5.42
CA ASP A 319 -17.50 5.70 -4.57
C ASP A 319 -18.79 5.96 -5.36
N LYS A 320 -18.69 6.21 -6.68
CA LYS A 320 -19.80 6.61 -7.56
C LYS A 320 -19.99 5.72 -8.78
N MET A 321 -19.13 4.73 -8.99
CA MET A 321 -19.14 3.87 -10.18
C MET A 321 -19.22 2.40 -9.77
N THR A 322 -19.90 1.58 -10.57
CA THR A 322 -19.83 0.11 -10.47
C THR A 322 -18.43 -0.39 -10.83
N PHE A 323 -18.17 -1.69 -10.65
CA PHE A 323 -16.88 -2.28 -11.05
C PHE A 323 -16.56 -2.02 -12.53
N GLU A 324 -17.51 -2.35 -13.41
CA GLU A 324 -17.34 -2.23 -14.86
C GLU A 324 -17.20 -0.77 -15.31
N GLN A 325 -18.05 0.13 -14.78
CA GLN A 325 -17.96 1.56 -15.08
C GLN A 325 -16.59 2.12 -14.70
N LEU A 326 -16.06 1.74 -13.55
CA LEU A 326 -14.74 2.19 -13.10
C LEU A 326 -13.61 1.63 -13.96
N TYR A 327 -13.70 0.35 -14.34
CA TYR A 327 -12.74 -0.32 -15.22
C TYR A 327 -12.65 0.36 -16.59
N ASN A 328 -13.78 0.69 -17.18
CA ASN A 328 -13.84 1.42 -18.44
C ASN A 328 -13.42 2.90 -18.25
N HIS A 329 -13.74 3.49 -17.10
CA HIS A 329 -13.42 4.90 -16.83
C HIS A 329 -11.92 5.16 -16.79
N ILE A 330 -11.17 4.29 -16.11
CA ILE A 330 -9.74 4.50 -15.85
C ILE A 330 -8.83 4.22 -17.06
N GLU A 331 -9.36 3.64 -18.13
CA GLU A 331 -8.66 3.42 -19.40
C GLU A 331 -7.92 4.65 -19.91
N LYS A 332 -8.49 5.84 -19.66
CA LYS A 332 -7.87 7.11 -20.07
C LYS A 332 -6.51 7.38 -19.41
N TYR A 333 -6.19 6.74 -18.29
CA TYR A 333 -4.91 6.86 -17.61
C TYR A 333 -4.10 5.55 -17.62
N ILE A 334 -4.80 4.41 -17.68
CA ILE A 334 -4.23 3.06 -17.57
C ILE A 334 -4.79 2.24 -18.73
N GLU A 335 -4.07 2.19 -19.84
CA GLU A 335 -4.48 1.49 -21.06
C GLU A 335 -4.45 -0.04 -20.88
N ILE A 336 -3.51 -0.54 -20.06
CA ILE A 336 -3.23 -1.97 -19.87
C ILE A 336 -4.39 -2.64 -19.10
N PRO A 337 -5.14 -3.59 -19.72
CA PRO A 337 -6.29 -4.27 -19.10
C PRO A 337 -6.00 -4.91 -17.73
N GLU A 338 -4.88 -5.62 -17.61
CA GLU A 338 -4.48 -6.31 -16.38
C GLU A 338 -4.20 -5.33 -15.22
N GLU A 339 -3.54 -4.21 -15.48
CA GLU A 339 -3.31 -3.17 -14.47
C GLU A 339 -4.60 -2.48 -14.06
N ARG A 340 -5.52 -2.24 -15.01
CA ARG A 340 -6.87 -1.73 -14.69
C ARG A 340 -7.60 -2.67 -13.75
N TRP A 341 -7.62 -3.96 -14.06
CA TRP A 341 -8.25 -4.98 -13.23
C TRP A 341 -7.69 -4.96 -11.80
N LYS A 342 -6.35 -4.97 -11.68
CA LYS A 342 -5.65 -4.92 -10.39
C LYS A 342 -5.98 -3.66 -9.59
N LEU A 343 -6.05 -2.50 -10.25
CA LEU A 343 -6.39 -1.24 -9.60
C LEU A 343 -7.86 -1.18 -9.16
N VAL A 344 -8.79 -1.61 -10.02
CA VAL A 344 -10.24 -1.63 -9.74
C VAL A 344 -10.54 -2.61 -8.60
N THR A 345 -10.04 -3.84 -8.67
CA THR A 345 -10.19 -4.82 -7.58
C THR A 345 -9.60 -4.31 -6.27
N ARG A 346 -8.48 -3.57 -6.32
CA ARG A 346 -7.86 -2.97 -5.14
C ARG A 346 -8.71 -1.88 -4.50
N VAL A 347 -9.40 -1.02 -5.26
CA VAL A 347 -10.29 0.02 -4.67
C VAL A 347 -11.72 -0.46 -4.43
N LYS A 348 -12.10 -1.63 -4.98
CA LYS A 348 -13.38 -2.30 -4.73
C LYS A 348 -13.28 -3.47 -3.73
N ARG A 349 -12.09 -3.73 -3.16
CA ARG A 349 -11.89 -4.85 -2.22
C ARG A 349 -12.86 -4.77 -1.03
N GLY A 350 -13.42 -5.91 -0.65
CA GLY A 350 -14.47 -6.01 0.37
C GLY A 350 -15.90 -5.78 -0.15
N ILE A 351 -16.09 -5.38 -1.40
CA ILE A 351 -17.40 -5.30 -2.06
C ILE A 351 -17.56 -6.54 -2.94
N SER A 352 -18.50 -7.42 -2.62
CA SER A 352 -18.75 -8.67 -3.36
C SER A 352 -19.62 -8.48 -4.59
N ASP A 353 -20.65 -7.64 -4.50
CA ASP A 353 -21.57 -7.34 -5.61
C ASP A 353 -20.91 -6.33 -6.58
N PRO A 354 -20.67 -6.70 -7.85
CA PRO A 354 -20.03 -5.80 -8.82
C PRO A 354 -20.87 -4.57 -9.19
N TYR A 355 -22.19 -4.60 -8.95
CA TYR A 355 -23.10 -3.49 -9.20
C TYR A 355 -23.17 -2.50 -8.04
N GLN A 356 -22.63 -2.87 -6.88
CA GLN A 356 -22.62 -2.00 -5.71
C GLN A 356 -21.58 -0.87 -5.86
N ILE A 357 -22.05 0.36 -5.67
CA ILE A 357 -21.17 1.54 -5.56
C ILE A 357 -20.52 1.61 -4.17
N GLY A 358 -19.37 2.29 -4.09
CA GLY A 358 -18.59 2.39 -2.86
C GLY A 358 -17.12 2.08 -3.11
N SER A 359 -16.27 2.54 -2.19
CA SER A 359 -14.83 2.40 -2.30
C SER A 359 -14.21 1.83 -1.03
N TYR A 360 -13.08 1.16 -1.19
CA TYR A 360 -12.13 0.90 -0.13
C TYR A 360 -11.08 2.01 -0.14
N SER A 361 -11.33 3.07 0.62
CA SER A 361 -10.56 4.32 0.62
C SER A 361 -9.31 4.33 1.49
N ARG A 362 -8.89 3.18 2.03
CA ARG A 362 -7.68 3.09 2.88
C ARG A 362 -6.44 3.64 2.17
N ASP A 363 -6.32 3.40 0.88
CA ASP A 363 -5.15 3.82 0.08
C ASP A 363 -5.17 5.32 -0.27
N GLN A 364 -6.19 6.08 0.13
CA GLN A 364 -6.10 7.54 0.07
C GLN A 364 -5.03 8.08 1.02
N SER A 365 -4.67 7.31 2.06
CA SER A 365 -3.66 7.67 3.05
C SER A 365 -2.29 7.99 2.46
N TYR A 366 -1.86 7.27 1.41
CA TYR A 366 -0.60 7.52 0.70
C TYR A 366 -0.52 8.95 0.18
N PHE A 367 -1.58 9.42 -0.50
CA PHE A 367 -1.56 10.75 -1.11
C PHE A 367 -1.84 11.85 -0.09
N GLN A 368 -2.80 11.64 0.81
CA GLN A 368 -3.12 12.61 1.87
C GLN A 368 -1.91 12.90 2.75
N GLY A 369 -1.28 11.86 3.29
CA GLY A 369 -0.11 12.05 4.15
C GLY A 369 1.07 12.68 3.42
N ALA A 370 1.29 12.36 2.14
CA ALA A 370 2.33 12.99 1.35
C ALA A 370 2.05 14.49 1.16
N VAL A 371 0.81 14.87 0.88
CA VAL A 371 0.38 16.28 0.77
C VAL A 371 0.54 17.00 2.10
N ASP A 372 0.12 16.40 3.22
CA ASP A 372 0.20 16.99 4.56
C ASP A 372 1.66 17.24 4.98
N ILE A 373 2.55 16.27 4.75
CA ILE A 373 3.98 16.41 5.05
C ILE A 373 4.60 17.52 4.18
N LEU A 374 4.29 17.55 2.87
CA LEU A 374 4.87 18.54 1.95
C LEU A 374 4.37 19.96 2.23
N ARG A 375 3.08 20.14 2.57
CA ARG A 375 2.53 21.45 2.96
C ARG A 375 3.17 21.98 4.24
N ASN A 376 3.59 21.10 5.14
CA ASN A 376 4.23 21.45 6.41
C ASN A 376 5.76 21.31 6.39
N LEU A 377 6.38 21.15 5.21
CA LEU A 377 7.78 20.70 5.04
C LEU A 377 8.81 21.43 5.92
N ASP A 378 8.66 22.75 6.06
CA ASP A 378 9.60 23.59 6.82
C ASP A 378 9.49 23.35 8.34
N ASN A 379 8.31 22.93 8.82
CA ASN A 379 8.01 22.71 10.23
C ASN A 379 8.25 21.26 10.69
N VAL A 380 8.40 20.31 9.76
CA VAL A 380 8.60 18.91 10.12
C VAL A 380 10.01 18.66 10.65
N ASP A 381 10.08 18.15 11.88
CA ASP A 381 11.28 17.54 12.45
C ASP A 381 11.34 16.07 12.04
N PHE A 382 12.01 15.80 10.92
CA PHE A 382 12.11 14.46 10.34
C PHE A 382 12.87 13.46 11.23
N MET A 383 13.81 13.91 12.06
CA MET A 383 14.51 13.00 12.97
C MET A 383 13.59 12.52 14.08
N THR A 384 12.81 13.45 14.64
CA THR A 384 11.77 13.13 15.61
C THR A 384 10.69 12.25 14.97
N LEU A 385 10.25 12.57 13.75
CA LEU A 385 9.30 11.73 13.01
C LEU A 385 9.84 10.32 12.80
N MET A 386 11.10 10.15 12.39
CA MET A 386 11.74 8.84 12.19
C MET A 386 12.05 8.08 13.48
N SER A 387 11.89 8.70 14.66
CA SER A 387 12.20 8.07 15.95
C SER A 387 11.24 6.94 16.34
N GLY A 388 10.07 6.85 15.70
CA GLY A 388 9.12 5.77 15.94
C GLY A 388 7.85 5.88 15.11
N LYS A 389 6.86 5.07 15.48
CA LYS A 389 5.52 5.07 14.85
C LYS A 389 4.69 6.18 15.48
N ILE A 390 4.88 7.43 15.06
CA ILE A 390 4.14 8.59 15.57
C ILE A 390 3.49 9.37 14.43
N CYS A 391 2.41 10.09 14.73
CA CYS A 391 1.72 10.95 13.77
C CYS A 391 2.49 12.25 13.54
N LEU A 392 2.23 12.91 12.41
CA LEU A 392 2.86 14.18 12.05
C LEU A 392 2.60 15.28 13.10
N ASP A 393 1.39 15.32 13.64
CA ASP A 393 0.93 16.28 14.64
C ASP A 393 1.34 15.92 16.08
N GLU A 394 1.97 14.76 16.30
CA GLU A 394 2.46 14.31 17.61
C GLU A 394 3.94 14.65 17.85
N ILE A 395 4.64 15.15 16.82
CA ILE A 395 6.09 15.41 16.85
C ILE A 395 6.48 16.28 18.05
N ASP A 396 5.82 17.42 18.24
CA ASP A 396 6.17 18.36 19.32
C ASP A 396 5.89 17.79 20.71
N THR A 397 4.85 16.96 20.85
CA THR A 397 4.48 16.28 22.10
C THR A 397 5.59 15.35 22.59
N ILE A 398 6.22 14.61 21.68
CA ILE A 398 7.23 13.60 22.07
C ILE A 398 8.67 14.06 21.96
N LYS A 399 8.93 15.23 21.35
CA LYS A 399 10.28 15.69 21.01
C LYS A 399 11.25 15.70 22.19
N ARG A 400 10.77 16.05 23.38
CA ARG A 400 11.57 16.09 24.62
C ARG A 400 11.84 14.71 25.24
N THR A 401 11.03 13.72 24.86
CA THR A 401 11.05 12.37 25.46
C THR A 401 11.66 11.32 24.51
N ALA A 402 11.70 11.63 23.22
CA ALA A 402 12.29 10.79 22.18
C ALA A 402 13.78 10.53 22.45
N ARG A 403 14.18 9.28 22.28
CA ARG A 403 15.57 8.83 22.39
C ARG A 403 16.23 8.85 21.02
N PHE A 404 17.32 9.61 20.89
CA PHE A 404 18.01 9.82 19.62
C PHE A 404 19.32 9.02 19.46
N ASN A 405 19.96 8.63 20.57
CA ASN A 405 21.34 8.11 20.58
C ASN A 405 21.58 6.82 19.75
N SER A 406 20.51 6.07 19.46
CA SER A 406 20.59 4.79 18.73
C SER A 406 19.62 4.72 17.55
N LEU A 407 19.13 5.87 17.08
CA LEU A 407 18.24 5.89 15.93
C LEU A 407 18.97 5.42 14.68
N LYS A 408 18.33 4.48 13.99
CA LYS A 408 18.73 4.06 12.66
C LYS A 408 17.92 4.85 11.64
N ILE A 409 18.60 5.49 10.68
CA ILE A 409 17.96 6.23 9.59
C ILE A 409 18.44 5.72 8.23
N PRO A 410 17.63 5.85 7.17
CA PRO A 410 18.03 5.49 5.81
C PRO A 410 19.21 6.32 5.33
N ASN A 411 20.02 5.76 4.43
CA ASN A 411 21.14 6.47 3.83
C ASN A 411 20.73 7.78 3.15
N PHE A 412 19.60 7.80 2.44
CA PHE A 412 19.13 9.01 1.74
C PHE A 412 18.69 10.15 2.67
N MET A 413 18.57 9.91 3.98
CA MET A 413 18.25 10.93 4.99
C MET A 413 19.48 11.44 5.77
N LYS A 414 20.67 10.86 5.55
CA LYS A 414 21.89 11.27 6.28
C LYS A 414 22.22 12.76 6.10
N ASP A 415 22.02 13.27 4.89
CA ASP A 415 22.02 14.70 4.64
C ASP A 415 20.57 15.22 4.65
N LEU A 416 20.14 15.72 5.82
CA LEU A 416 18.79 16.25 6.00
C LEU A 416 18.50 17.47 5.13
N ARG A 417 19.52 18.26 4.78
CA ARG A 417 19.34 19.44 3.92
C ARG A 417 19.02 18.98 2.50
N SER A 418 19.85 18.09 1.94
CA SER A 418 19.61 17.50 0.62
C SER A 418 18.27 16.75 0.58
N TYR A 419 17.93 16.03 1.65
CA TYR A 419 16.64 15.36 1.79
C TYR A 419 15.45 16.34 1.74
N LYS A 420 15.49 17.44 2.51
CA LYS A 420 14.44 18.48 2.46
C LYS A 420 14.37 19.17 1.10
N GLU A 421 15.50 19.42 0.44
CA GLU A 421 15.53 19.98 -0.91
C GLU A 421 14.85 19.04 -1.93
N LYS A 422 15.10 17.73 -1.86
CA LYS A 422 14.41 16.73 -2.69
C LYS A 422 12.90 16.72 -2.45
N LEU A 423 12.47 16.76 -1.17
CA LEU A 423 11.05 16.87 -0.83
C LEU A 423 10.42 18.15 -1.38
N ARG A 424 11.14 19.28 -1.31
CA ARG A 424 10.67 20.55 -1.88
C ARG A 424 10.46 20.44 -3.39
N VAL A 425 11.39 19.80 -4.10
CA VAL A 425 11.22 19.51 -5.54
C VAL A 425 9.99 18.66 -5.79
N ILE A 426 9.76 17.59 -5.01
CA ILE A 426 8.54 16.77 -5.11
C ILE A 426 7.30 17.66 -4.91
N GLY A 427 7.28 18.50 -3.88
CA GLY A 427 6.15 19.41 -3.62
C GLY A 427 5.86 20.38 -4.77
N ILE A 428 6.89 20.99 -5.37
CA ILE A 428 6.72 21.92 -6.48
C ILE A 428 6.28 21.21 -7.76
N VAL A 429 6.92 20.08 -8.13
CA VAL A 429 6.58 19.32 -9.36
C VAL A 429 5.14 18.85 -9.36
N ASN A 430 4.58 18.54 -8.18
CA ASN A 430 3.21 18.07 -8.03
C ASN A 430 2.19 19.19 -7.75
N GLY A 431 2.61 20.46 -7.75
CA GLY A 431 1.71 21.59 -7.49
C GLY A 431 1.19 21.67 -6.05
N ILE A 432 1.91 21.09 -5.10
CA ILE A 432 1.58 21.09 -3.66
C ILE A 432 2.21 22.31 -2.97
N ILE A 433 3.41 22.67 -3.40
CA ILE A 433 4.18 23.81 -2.89
C ILE A 433 4.37 24.80 -4.02
N GLU A 434 4.10 26.08 -3.76
CA GLU A 434 4.43 27.13 -4.71
C GLU A 434 5.96 27.39 -4.71
N PRO A 435 6.60 27.45 -5.89
CA PRO A 435 8.00 27.80 -5.98
C PRO A 435 8.21 29.23 -5.51
N LYS A 436 9.30 29.49 -4.76
CA LYS A 436 9.71 30.86 -4.45
C LYS A 436 10.13 31.57 -5.75
N LYS A 437 10.07 32.90 -5.78
CA LYS A 437 10.39 33.71 -6.98
C LYS A 437 11.77 33.41 -7.57
N ASN A 438 12.73 33.04 -6.72
CA ASN A 438 14.09 32.70 -7.09
C ASN A 438 14.33 31.21 -7.36
N GLU A 439 13.30 30.37 -7.22
CA GLU A 439 13.41 28.92 -7.40
C GLU A 439 12.95 28.51 -8.79
N LYS A 440 13.83 27.77 -9.48
CA LYS A 440 13.53 27.14 -10.76
C LYS A 440 13.89 25.67 -10.69
N ILE A 441 13.07 24.80 -11.30
CA ILE A 441 13.40 23.39 -11.43
C ILE A 441 14.07 23.17 -12.79
N LYS A 442 15.28 22.64 -12.78
CA LYS A 442 16.00 22.21 -13.98
C LYS A 442 16.54 20.80 -13.78
N ASN A 443 16.24 19.90 -14.71
CA ASN A 443 16.65 18.49 -14.65
C ASN A 443 16.37 17.81 -13.30
N GLY A 444 15.19 18.09 -12.71
CA GLY A 444 14.79 17.51 -11.43
C GLY A 444 15.53 18.04 -10.20
N LYS A 445 16.33 19.11 -10.34
CA LYS A 445 17.02 19.79 -9.24
C LYS A 445 16.48 21.20 -9.04
N LEU A 446 16.41 21.63 -7.78
CA LEU A 446 16.09 22.99 -7.40
C LEU A 446 17.31 23.88 -7.67
N ILE A 447 17.15 24.89 -8.50
CA ILE A 447 18.13 25.94 -8.74
C ILE A 447 17.61 27.22 -8.10
N VAL A 448 18.43 27.81 -7.23
CA VAL A 448 18.15 29.10 -6.61
C VAL A 448 18.96 30.17 -7.32
N ASP A 449 18.28 31.11 -7.98
CA ASP A 449 18.92 32.23 -8.65
C ASP A 449 19.50 33.22 -7.62
N GLN A 450 20.82 33.38 -7.61
CA GLN A 450 21.52 34.22 -6.64
C GLN A 450 21.34 35.72 -6.93
N THR A 451 20.96 36.10 -8.15
CA THR A 451 20.71 37.50 -8.53
C THR A 451 19.45 38.09 -7.89
N ALA A 452 18.44 37.25 -7.62
CA ALA A 452 17.24 37.65 -6.89
C ALA A 452 17.51 37.85 -5.38
N LYS A 453 18.49 37.13 -4.82
CA LYS A 453 18.86 37.23 -3.40
C LYS A 453 19.49 38.59 -3.07
N SER A 454 20.26 39.17 -4.00
CA SER A 454 20.85 40.51 -3.88
C SER A 454 19.82 41.63 -4.07
N GLU A 455 18.78 41.43 -4.89
CA GLU A 455 17.66 42.39 -5.00
C GLU A 455 16.75 42.40 -3.78
N GLU A 456 16.51 41.24 -3.17
CA GLU A 456 15.69 41.12 -1.95
C GLU A 456 16.40 41.70 -0.72
N LEU A 457 17.73 41.50 -0.62
CA LEU A 457 18.58 42.19 0.35
C LEU A 457 18.60 43.71 0.12
N ARG A 458 18.67 44.18 -1.13
CA ARG A 458 18.58 45.62 -1.46
C ARG A 458 17.21 46.23 -1.13
N LYS A 459 16.11 45.50 -1.35
CA LYS A 459 14.75 45.96 -1.00
C LYS A 459 14.51 46.00 0.50
N ASN A 460 15.10 45.08 1.28
CA ASN A 460 15.02 45.12 2.74
C ASN A 460 15.91 46.22 3.34
N TYR A 461 17.04 46.58 2.72
CA TYR A 461 17.85 47.71 3.15
C TYR A 461 17.13 49.07 2.96
N ASN A 462 16.31 49.19 1.90
CA ASN A 462 15.52 50.39 1.61
C ASN A 462 14.17 50.47 2.35
N LYS A 463 13.85 49.51 3.23
CA LYS A 463 12.60 49.47 4.01
C LYS A 463 12.77 49.81 5.49
N ASN A 464 13.91 50.35 5.90
CA ASN A 464 14.13 50.86 7.25
C ASN A 464 13.67 52.33 7.38
N ASN A 465 12.39 52.59 7.10
CA ASN A 465 11.72 53.81 7.54
C ASN A 465 10.43 53.40 8.26
N PRO A 466 10.28 53.69 9.58
CA PRO A 466 9.22 53.10 10.39
C PRO A 466 7.95 53.95 10.28
N GLN A 467 7.09 53.71 9.30
CA GLN A 467 5.71 54.20 9.41
C GLN A 467 4.59 53.45 8.68
N ASP A 468 4.86 52.50 7.77
CA ASP A 468 3.78 51.76 7.10
C ASP A 468 3.95 50.24 7.25
N SER A 469 3.41 49.71 8.35
CA SER A 469 3.26 48.26 8.55
C SER A 469 1.90 47.92 9.15
N LYS A 470 0.84 48.34 8.48
CA LYS A 470 -0.49 47.70 8.51
C LYS A 470 -1.00 47.71 7.07
N GLU A 471 -1.72 46.66 6.68
CA GLU A 471 -2.21 46.40 5.31
C GLU A 471 -1.20 45.81 4.30
N LEU A 472 -0.86 44.52 4.46
CA LEU A 472 -0.52 43.67 3.31
C LEU A 472 -0.57 42.18 3.68
N PHE A 473 -1.69 41.74 4.25
CA PHE A 473 -2.04 40.32 4.35
C PHE A 473 -3.54 40.17 4.13
N ASN A 474 -3.94 40.38 2.88
CA ASN A 474 -5.19 39.87 2.33
C ASN A 474 -5.13 40.14 0.83
N LEU A 475 -4.73 39.13 0.05
CA LEU A 475 -5.27 38.83 -1.28
C LEU A 475 -4.46 37.71 -1.95
N ASN A 476 -5.20 36.72 -2.43
CA ASN A 476 -4.83 35.68 -3.40
C ASN A 476 -3.98 34.50 -2.94
N THR A 477 -4.59 33.66 -2.09
CA THR A 477 -4.64 32.23 -2.36
C THR A 477 -6.08 31.85 -2.71
N LYS A 478 -6.45 31.93 -4.00
CA LYS A 478 -7.64 31.22 -4.47
C LYS A 478 -7.33 29.73 -4.46
N ASN A 479 -7.41 29.13 -3.27
CA ASN A 479 -7.73 27.71 -3.15
C ASN A 479 -9.07 27.51 -3.86
N LEU A 480 -9.04 26.94 -5.07
CA LEU A 480 -10.21 26.29 -5.65
C LEU A 480 -10.47 24.99 -4.87
N SER A 481 -10.78 25.10 -3.57
CA SER A 481 -11.51 24.07 -2.86
C SER A 481 -12.96 24.17 -3.33
N LEU A 482 -13.21 23.66 -4.53
CA LEU A 482 -14.55 23.41 -5.00
C LEU A 482 -15.23 22.51 -3.96
N THR A 483 -16.43 22.89 -3.55
CA THR A 483 -17.23 22.20 -2.55
C THR A 483 -17.47 20.74 -2.95
N SER A 484 -17.79 19.86 -1.98
CA SER A 484 -18.21 18.48 -2.26
C SER A 484 -19.33 18.38 -3.31
N ILE A 485 -20.12 19.44 -3.49
CA ILE A 485 -21.19 19.54 -4.51
C ILE A 485 -20.61 19.69 -5.93
N GLU A 486 -19.57 20.49 -6.12
CA GLU A 486 -18.95 20.70 -7.43
C GLU A 486 -18.17 19.48 -7.90
N ILE A 487 -17.52 18.76 -6.97
CA ILE A 487 -16.91 17.46 -7.25
C ILE A 487 -17.98 16.43 -7.62
N LYS A 488 -19.10 16.38 -6.88
CA LYS A 488 -20.26 15.53 -7.24
C LYS A 488 -20.79 15.87 -8.63
N ARG A 489 -20.94 17.15 -8.97
CA ARG A 489 -21.38 17.58 -10.31
C ARG A 489 -20.38 17.16 -11.40
N TYR A 490 -19.09 17.29 -11.16
CA TYR A 490 -18.05 16.85 -12.09
C TYR A 490 -18.10 15.33 -12.33
N ILE A 491 -18.16 14.54 -11.25
CA ILE A 491 -18.22 13.07 -11.35
C ILE A 491 -19.51 12.64 -12.07
N ASN A 492 -20.65 13.24 -11.73
CA ASN A 492 -21.91 12.93 -12.41
C ASN A 492 -21.86 13.27 -13.91
N LYS A 493 -21.22 14.39 -14.29
CA LYS A 493 -20.98 14.72 -15.71
C LYS A 493 -20.10 13.67 -16.40
N GLU A 494 -19.02 13.21 -15.76
CA GLU A 494 -18.16 12.17 -16.32
C GLU A 494 -18.92 10.85 -16.51
N ILE A 495 -19.74 10.44 -15.52
CA ILE A 495 -20.58 9.23 -15.61
C ILE A 495 -21.57 9.36 -16.78
N VAL A 496 -22.36 10.43 -16.82
CA VAL A 496 -23.40 10.66 -17.84
C VAL A 496 -22.81 10.77 -19.25
N SER A 497 -21.64 11.38 -19.39
CA SER A 497 -20.96 11.51 -20.69
C SER A 497 -20.57 10.16 -21.32
N LYS A 498 -20.37 9.12 -20.50
CA LYS A 498 -19.95 7.79 -20.95
C LYS A 498 -21.10 6.78 -21.00
N THR A 499 -22.12 6.92 -20.15
CA THR A 499 -23.32 6.06 -20.23
C THR A 499 -24.17 6.34 -21.47
N LYS A 500 -24.05 7.51 -22.13
CA LYS A 500 -24.69 7.73 -23.44
C LYS A 500 -24.24 6.78 -24.56
N ASN A 501 -23.17 6.01 -24.36
CA ASN A 501 -22.69 4.99 -25.30
C ASN A 501 -22.99 3.54 -24.85
N THR A 502 -23.76 3.32 -23.77
CA THR A 502 -24.04 1.97 -23.22
C THR A 502 -25.49 1.80 -22.72
N VAL A 503 -26.47 2.46 -23.33
CA VAL A 503 -27.89 2.19 -23.04
C VAL A 503 -28.51 1.44 -24.21
N ASP A 504 -28.27 0.13 -24.22
CA ASP A 504 -29.23 -0.87 -24.69
C ASP A 504 -29.05 -2.06 -23.74
N ASN A 505 -30.12 -2.45 -23.05
CA ASN A 505 -30.19 -3.48 -22.00
C ASN A 505 -29.88 -3.04 -20.55
N ILE A 506 -30.81 -2.29 -19.96
CA ILE A 506 -31.17 -2.49 -18.56
C ILE A 506 -32.59 -3.07 -18.54
N PRO A 507 -32.85 -4.25 -17.94
CA PRO A 507 -34.22 -4.70 -17.74
C PRO A 507 -34.91 -3.81 -16.70
N MET A 508 -36.07 -3.25 -17.08
CA MET A 508 -36.97 -2.50 -16.21
C MET A 508 -37.29 -3.32 -14.95
N VAL A 509 -36.87 -2.82 -13.79
CA VAL A 509 -37.51 -3.18 -12.53
C VAL A 509 -38.78 -2.36 -12.45
N ILE A 510 -39.91 -3.02 -12.70
CA ILE A 510 -41.24 -2.46 -12.43
C ILE A 510 -41.43 -2.52 -10.92
N ASP A 511 -41.23 -1.39 -10.25
CA ASP A 511 -41.60 -1.24 -8.85
C ASP A 511 -43.02 -0.68 -8.80
N ASN A 512 -43.99 -1.57 -8.58
CA ASN A 512 -45.36 -1.19 -8.27
C ASN A 512 -45.45 -0.89 -6.76
N ASN A 513 -45.98 0.29 -6.45
CA ASN A 513 -46.40 0.79 -5.13
C ASN A 513 -45.33 1.49 -4.27
N SER A 514 -45.27 2.82 -4.36
CA SER A 514 -45.79 3.72 -3.32
C SER A 514 -45.44 5.20 -3.60
N SER A 515 -46.42 5.89 -4.18
CA SER A 515 -46.99 7.17 -3.73
C SER A 515 -46.16 8.14 -2.87
N LEU A 516 -46.05 9.39 -3.39
CA LEU A 516 -45.82 10.69 -2.73
C LEU A 516 -44.40 10.97 -2.19
N CYS A 517 -43.78 12.16 -2.34
CA CYS A 517 -44.21 13.45 -2.88
C CYS A 517 -42.97 14.28 -3.22
N ILE A 518 -43.03 15.01 -4.34
CA ILE A 518 -42.16 16.13 -4.72
C ILE A 518 -42.60 17.36 -3.94
N ILE A 519 -41.67 18.10 -3.30
CA ILE A 519 -41.76 19.57 -3.17
C ILE A 519 -40.33 20.17 -3.24
N ILE A 520 -40.09 20.84 -4.39
CA ILE A 520 -39.15 21.93 -4.77
C ILE A 520 -37.66 21.77 -4.45
#